data_AF-A0A7G2LXK9-F1
#
_entry.id   AF-A0A7G2LXK9-F1
#
_cell.length_a   1.000
_cell.length_b   1.000
_cell.length_c   1.000
_cell.angle_alpha   90.00
_cell.angle_beta   90.00
_cell.angle_gamma   90.00
#
_symmetry.space_group_name_H-M   'P 1'
#
loop_
_entity.id
_entity.type
_entity.pdbx_description
1 polymer ?
#
loop_
_entity_poly.entity_id
_entity_poly.type
_entity_poly.pdbx_seq_one_letter_code
_entity_poly.pdbx_strand_id
1 'polypeptide(L)' 'MLTNSDIEDLTQFRRALHQYPEISGEEIETARTIAAELEKLGPTRILSGLGGHGVAAVFDSGSPGPTVL' A
#
# COMPACT_ATOMS: atom_id res chain seq x y z
N MET A 1 -4.11 -10.93 15.65
CA MET A 1 -5.09 -9.97 16.19
C MET A 1 -4.43 -8.60 16.15
N LEU A 2 -5.10 -7.58 15.63
CA LEU A 2 -4.59 -6.21 15.67
C LEU A 2 -4.58 -5.72 17.13
N THR A 3 -3.54 -5.00 17.49
CA THR A 3 -3.42 -4.31 18.77
C THR A 3 -4.12 -2.94 18.72
N ASN A 4 -4.35 -2.32 19.88
CA ASN A 4 -4.89 -0.96 19.92
C ASN A 4 -3.96 0.04 19.23
N SER A 5 -2.64 -0.17 19.30
CA SER A 5 -1.66 0.67 18.60
C SER A 5 -1.82 0.54 17.08
N ASP A 6 -1.95 -0.69 16.56
CA ASP A 6 -2.16 -0.90 15.12
C ASP A 6 -3.43 -0.20 14.62
N ILE A 7 -4.50 -0.23 15.42
CA ILE A 7 -5.76 0.47 15.09
C ILE A 7 -5.57 1.98 15.10
N GLU A 8 -4.81 2.52 16.05
CA GLU A 8 -4.49 3.94 16.12
C GLU A 8 -3.67 4.38 14.90
N ASP A 9 -2.62 3.63 14.56
CA ASP A 9 -1.74 3.91 13.42
C ASP A 9 -2.51 3.88 12.09
N LEU A 10 -3.34 2.84 11.87
CA LEU A 10 -4.18 2.74 10.68
C LEU A 10 -5.24 3.85 10.63
N THR A 11 -5.77 4.28 11.79
CA THR A 11 -6.72 5.39 11.86
C THR A 11 -6.06 6.71 11.47
N GLN A 12 -4.85 6.96 11.95
CA GLN A 12 -4.06 8.15 11.60
C GLN A 12 -3.71 8.14 10.11
N PHE A 13 -3.26 7.00 9.59
CA PHE A 13 -2.96 6.83 8.18
C PHE A 13 -4.16 7.14 7.28
N ARG A 14 -5.33 6.56 7.60
CA ARG A 14 -6.59 6.85 6.90
C ARG A 14 -6.93 8.33 6.92
N ARG A 15 -6.78 8.99 8.08
CA ARG A 15 -7.06 10.43 8.23
C ARG A 15 -6.12 11.27 7.37
N ALA A 16 -4.83 10.92 7.29
CA ALA A 16 -3.87 11.60 6.44
C ALA A 16 -4.26 11.52 4.96
N LEU A 17 -4.61 10.33 4.46
CA LEU A 17 -5.10 10.17 3.08
C LEU A 17 -6.39 10.97 2.83
N HIS A 18 -7.33 10.98 3.78
CA HIS A 18 -8.58 11.74 3.65
C HIS A 18 -8.39 13.26 3.64
N GLN A 19 -7.31 13.76 4.26
CA GLN A 19 -7.01 15.19 4.29
C GLN A 19 -6.46 15.69 2.95
N TYR A 20 -5.89 14.79 2.13
CA TYR A 20 -5.30 15.10 0.84
C TYR A 20 -5.87 14.18 -0.25
N PRO A 21 -7.17 14.28 -0.57
CA PRO A 21 -7.78 13.45 -1.59
C PRO A 21 -7.31 13.87 -2.99
N GLU A 22 -7.08 12.88 -3.85
CA GLU A 22 -6.86 13.06 -5.28
C GLU A 22 -8.02 12.48 -6.09
N ILE A 23 -8.24 13.01 -7.29
CA ILE A 23 -9.31 12.55 -8.19
C ILE A 23 -8.84 11.36 -9.05
N SER A 24 -9.80 10.64 -9.62
CA SER A 24 -9.53 9.50 -10.49
C SER A 24 -8.61 9.89 -11.66
N GLY A 25 -7.49 9.19 -11.80
CA GLY A 25 -6.51 9.43 -12.86
C GLY A 25 -5.44 10.46 -12.52
N GLU A 26 -5.50 11.10 -11.34
CA GLU A 26 -4.49 12.06 -10.86
C GLU A 26 -3.90 11.65 -9.50
N GLU A 27 -4.01 10.37 -9.12
CA GLU A 27 -3.64 9.86 -7.78
C GLU A 27 -2.14 9.63 -7.57
N ILE A 28 -1.30 10.57 -8.02
CA ILE A 28 0.17 10.47 -7.98
C ILE A 28 0.68 10.41 -6.54
N GLU A 29 0.22 11.31 -5.67
CA GLU A 29 0.70 11.39 -4.29
C GLU A 29 0.12 10.28 -3.41
N THR A 30 -1.11 9.87 -3.68
CA THR A 30 -1.77 8.73 -3.05
C THR A 30 -1.00 7.45 -3.37
N ALA A 31 -0.71 7.21 -4.66
CA ALA A 31 0.09 6.05 -5.09
C ALA A 31 1.49 6.06 -4.47
N ARG A 32 2.17 7.23 -4.46
CA ARG A 32 3.48 7.38 -3.82
C ARG A 32 3.44 7.07 -2.33
N THR A 33 2.41 7.54 -1.64
CA THR A 33 2.21 7.30 -0.20
C THR A 33 1.98 5.82 0.07
N ILE A 34 1.12 5.15 -0.71
CA ILE A 34 0.84 3.72 -0.57
C ILE A 34 2.09 2.88 -0.84
N ALA A 35 2.85 3.18 -1.90
CA ALA A 35 4.10 2.49 -2.19
C ALA A 35 5.09 2.61 -1.02
N ALA A 36 5.26 3.81 -0.47
CA ALA A 36 6.15 4.03 0.67
C ALA A 36 5.71 3.29 1.95
N GLU A 37 4.40 3.22 2.24
CA GLU A 37 3.92 2.42 3.37
C GLU A 37 4.11 0.91 3.15
N LEU A 38 3.87 0.41 1.92
CA LEU A 38 4.07 -1.00 1.59
C LEU A 38 5.55 -1.39 1.66
N GLU A 39 6.48 -0.52 1.26
CA GLU A 39 7.93 -0.78 1.36
C GLU A 39 8.37 -1.07 2.80
N LYS A 40 7.78 -0.39 3.80
CA LYS A 40 8.11 -0.61 5.23
C LYS A 40 7.76 -2.01 5.71
N LEU A 41 6.84 -2.71 5.03
CA LEU A 41 6.41 -4.07 5.38
C LEU A 41 7.38 -5.15 4.86
N GLY A 42 8.42 -4.76 4.11
CA GLY A 42 9.42 -5.68 3.56
C GLY A 42 8.89 -6.65 2.48
N PRO A 43 8.14 -6.19 1.46
CA PRO A 43 7.75 -7.02 0.34
C PRO A 43 8.97 -7.46 -0.47
N THR A 44 8.88 -8.63 -1.11
CA THR A 44 9.89 -9.12 -2.05
C THR A 44 10.06 -8.17 -3.23
N ARG A 45 8.97 -7.54 -3.66
CA ARG A 45 8.97 -6.57 -4.76
C ARG A 45 7.83 -5.57 -4.62
N ILE A 46 8.12 -4.30 -4.91
CA ILE A 46 7.11 -3.28 -5.20
C ILE A 46 7.07 -3.03 -6.70
N LEU A 47 5.86 -2.93 -7.24
CA LEU A 47 5.56 -2.50 -8.59
C LEU A 47 4.75 -1.22 -8.51
N SER A 48 5.15 -0.19 -9.25
CA SER A 48 4.43 1.07 -9.40
C SER A 48 4.22 1.38 -10.88
N GLY A 49 3.32 2.32 -11.18
CA GLY A 49 3.03 2.71 -12.57
C GLY A 49 2.14 1.70 -13.32
N LEU A 50 1.44 0.81 -12.61
CA LEU A 50 0.59 -0.19 -13.22
C LEU A 50 -0.70 0.45 -13.76
N GLY A 51 -0.80 0.58 -15.08
CA GLY A 51 -2.00 1.11 -15.73
C GLY A 51 -2.32 2.56 -15.36
N GLY A 52 -1.31 3.39 -15.07
CA GLY A 52 -1.46 4.74 -14.52
C GLY A 52 -0.63 4.84 -13.25
N HIS A 53 -1.26 5.13 -12.11
CA HIS A 53 -0.56 5.18 -10.82
C HIS A 53 -0.77 3.92 -9.96
N GLY A 54 -1.26 2.82 -10.54
CA GLY A 54 -1.46 1.58 -9.81
C GLY A 54 -0.18 1.05 -9.13
N VAL A 55 -0.34 0.55 -7.92
CA VAL A 55 0.73 -0.02 -7.08
C VAL A 55 0.38 -1.46 -6.71
N ALA A 56 1.37 -2.35 -6.73
CA ALA A 56 1.25 -3.71 -6.20
C ALA A 56 2.49 -4.09 -5.38
N ALA A 57 2.27 -4.74 -4.24
CA ALA A 57 3.33 -5.35 -3.44
C ALA A 57 3.25 -6.87 -3.57
N VAL A 58 4.40 -7.50 -3.82
CA VAL A 58 4.54 -8.95 -3.93
C VAL A 58 5.28 -9.46 -2.71
N PHE A 59 4.64 -10.37 -1.98
CA PHE A 59 5.23 -11.11 -0.87
C PHE A 59 5.41 -12.55 -1.32
N ASP A 60 6.62 -12.89 -1.78
CA ASP A 60 6.96 -14.23 -2.21
C ASP A 60 7.55 -15.03 -1.05
N SER A 61 6.94 -16.17 -0.74
CA SER A 61 7.42 -17.10 0.28
C SER A 61 8.70 -17.84 -0.13
N GLY A 62 9.09 -17.78 -1.40
CA GLY A 62 10.19 -18.56 -1.99
C GLY A 62 9.86 -20.05 -2.16
N SER A 63 8.62 -20.45 -1.88
CA SER A 63 8.16 -21.84 -1.97
C SER A 63 7.04 -21.99 -3.01
N PRO A 64 6.97 -23.13 -3.74
CA PRO A 64 5.88 -23.39 -4.66
C PRO A 64 4.51 -23.37 -3.96
N GLY A 65 3.54 -22.69 -4.56
CA GLY A 65 2.20 -22.57 -4.01
C GLY A 65 1.28 -21.70 -4.86
N PRO A 66 -0.01 -21.61 -4.48
CA PRO A 66 -0.96 -20.72 -5.14
C PRO A 66 -0.66 -19.25 -4.85
N THR A 67 -1.09 -18.37 -5.76
CA THR A 67 -1.04 -16.91 -5.58
C THR A 67 -2.43 -16.39 -5.23
N VAL A 68 -2.50 -15.46 -4.28
CA VAL A 68 -3.74 -14.76 -3.89
C VAL A 68 -3.47 -13.25 -4.00
N LEU A 69 -4.49 -12.51 -4.46
CA LEU A 69 -4.50 -11.06 -4.54
C LEU A 69 -5.53 -10.51 -3.56
#